data_AF-A0A2G9ZZN0-F1
#
_entry.id   AF-A0A2G9ZZN0-F1
#
_cell.length_a   1.000
_cell.length_b   1.000
_cell.length_c   1.000
_cell.angle_alpha   90.00
_cell.angle_beta   90.00
_cell.angle_gamma   90.00
#
_symmetry.space_group_name_H-M   'P 1'
#
loop_
_entity.id
_entity.type
_entity.pdbx_description
1 polymer ?
#
loop_
_entity_poly.entity_id
_entity_poly.type
_entity_poly.pdbx_seq_one_letter_code
_entity_poly.pdbx_strand_id
1 'polypeptide(L)' 'MTVLRNKFDFEIGYLVKSPCRECANRKDLPECSDTCGIIDKIQVILSKGVSCTGKHAASGI' A
#
# COMPACT_ATOMS: atom_id res chain seq x y z
N MET A 1 17.90 28.70 -1.98
CA MET A 1 17.42 27.36 -2.41
C MET A 1 16.14 27.06 -1.65
N THR A 2 14.99 27.21 -2.30
CA THR A 2 13.70 27.00 -1.64
C THR A 2 13.37 25.51 -1.72
N VAL A 3 13.50 24.79 -0.60
CA VAL A 3 13.04 23.40 -0.51
C VAL A 3 11.51 23.42 -0.61
N LEU A 4 10.97 23.07 -1.77
CA LEU A 4 9.54 22.88 -1.95
C LEU A 4 9.14 21.59 -1.21
N ARG A 5 8.83 21.71 0.09
CA ARG A 5 8.19 20.65 0.85
C ARG A 5 6.76 20.53 0.34
N ASN A 6 6.55 19.72 -0.69
CA ASN A 6 5.24 19.24 -1.08
C ASN A 6 4.65 18.56 0.16
N LYS A 7 3.77 19.27 0.87
CA LYS A 7 2.98 18.73 1.97
C LYS A 7 2.03 17.72 1.33
N PHE A 8 2.47 16.47 1.29
CA PHE A 8 1.62 15.33 1.00
C PHE A 8 0.78 15.06 2.25
N ASP A 9 -0.32 15.81 2.38
CA ASP A 9 -1.32 15.61 3.42
C ASP A 9 -2.36 14.61 2.88
N PHE A 10 -2.02 13.32 2.91
CA PHE A 10 -2.98 12.28 2.58
C PHE A 10 -3.11 11.32 3.78
N GLU A 11 -4.26 11.36 4.43
CA GLU A 11 -4.68 10.34 5.38
C GLU A 11 -5.43 9.24 4.61
N ILE A 12 -4.74 8.14 4.27
CA ILE A 12 -5.34 6.97 3.60
C ILE A 12 -6.22 6.15 4.58
N GLY A 13 -6.04 6.39 5.88
CA GLY A 13 -6.64 5.63 6.97
C GLY A 13 -5.67 4.56 7.53
N TYR A 14 -6.16 3.80 8.52
CA TYR A 14 -5.39 2.75 9.19
C TYR A 14 -6.19 1.46 9.27
N LEU A 15 -5.48 0.33 9.32
CA LEU A 15 -6.09 -0.97 9.58
C LEU A 15 -6.33 -1.10 11.09
N VAL A 16 -7.60 -1.22 11.49
CA VAL A 16 -7.98 -1.47 12.90
C VAL A 16 -7.46 -2.84 13.36
N LYS A 17 -7.35 -3.82 12.45
CA LYS A 17 -6.78 -5.14 12.69
C LYS A 17 -6.20 -5.73 11.41
N SER A 18 -5.25 -6.65 11.55
CA SER A 18 -4.72 -7.43 10.42
C SER A 18 -5.85 -8.25 9.75
N PRO A 19 -6.02 -8.17 8.42
CA PRO A 19 -7.03 -8.95 7.70
C PRO A 19 -6.79 -10.46 7.78
N CYS A 20 -5.55 -10.88 8.05
CA CYS A 20 -5.18 -12.29 8.22
C CYS A 20 -5.33 -12.78 9.67
N ARG A 21 -5.60 -11.90 10.65
CA ARG A 21 -5.63 -12.27 12.08
C ARG A 21 -6.72 -13.29 12.40
N GLU A 22 -7.88 -13.14 11.78
CA GLU A 22 -9.08 -13.99 11.95
C GLU A 22 -9.45 -14.72 10.65
N CYS A 23 -8.52 -14.80 9.69
CA CYS A 23 -8.75 -15.48 8.42
C CYS A 23 -8.78 -17.00 8.64
N ALA A 24 -9.80 -17.67 8.11
CA ALA A 24 -9.93 -19.13 8.18
C ALA A 24 -8.75 -19.86 7.50
N ASN A 25 -8.23 -19.28 6.41
CA ASN A 25 -7.13 -19.83 5.62
C ASN A 25 -5.75 -19.36 6.12
N ARG A 26 -5.65 -18.87 7.37
CA ARG A 26 -4.37 -18.38 7.92
C ARG A 26 -3.28 -19.47 7.94
N LYS A 27 -3.67 -20.75 8.01
CA LYS A 27 -2.72 -21.87 7.98
C LYS A 27 -2.08 -22.04 6.60
N ASP A 28 -2.76 -21.58 5.55
CA ASP A 28 -2.37 -21.66 4.15
C ASP A 28 -1.60 -20.40 3.70
N LEU A 29 -1.21 -19.53 4.62
CA LEU A 29 -0.22 -18.48 4.32
C LEU A 29 1.12 -19.14 3.99
N PRO A 30 1.81 -18.72 2.91
CA PRO A 30 1.52 -17.55 2.06
C PRO A 30 0.62 -17.81 0.84
N GLU A 31 0.35 -19.06 0.45
CA GLU A 31 -0.41 -19.41 -0.77
C GLU A 31 -1.79 -18.74 -0.86
N CYS A 32 -2.50 -18.60 0.26
CA CYS A 32 -3.82 -17.96 0.26
C CYS A 32 -3.76 -16.45 -0.01
N SER A 33 -2.58 -15.82 0.07
CA SER A 33 -2.45 -14.36 -0.05
C SER A 33 -2.58 -13.87 -1.49
N ASP A 34 -2.12 -14.65 -2.48
CA ASP A 34 -2.18 -14.31 -3.91
C ASP A 34 -3.62 -14.23 -4.43
N THR A 35 -4.54 -14.98 -3.80
CA THR A 35 -5.97 -15.01 -4.15
C THR A 35 -6.83 -14.23 -3.15
N CYS A 36 -6.22 -13.58 -2.16
CA CYS A 36 -6.94 -12.89 -1.10
C CYS A 36 -7.47 -11.52 -1.58
N GLY A 37 -8.76 -11.48 -1.91
CA GLY A 37 -9.42 -10.24 -2.34
C GLY A 37 -9.40 -9.10 -1.31
N ILE A 38 -9.17 -9.38 -0.02
CA ILE A 38 -9.01 -8.32 1.01
C ILE A 38 -7.64 -7.67 0.88
N ILE A 39 -6.57 -8.48 0.70
CA ILE A 39 -5.21 -7.98 0.51
C ILE A 39 -5.12 -7.19 -0.79
N ASP A 40 -5.73 -7.69 -1.87
CA ASP A 40 -5.80 -6.99 -3.16
C ASP A 40 -6.42 -5.59 -3.02
N LYS A 41 -7.58 -5.47 -2.34
CA LYS A 41 -8.22 -4.17 -2.08
C LYS A 41 -7.32 -3.23 -1.29
N ILE A 42 -6.64 -3.72 -0.26
CA ILE A 42 -5.70 -2.92 0.54
C ILE A 42 -4.55 -2.44 -0.35
N GLN A 43 -3.95 -3.31 -1.17
CA GLN A 43 -2.89 -2.96 -2.09
C GLN A 43 -3.34 -1.92 -3.12
N VAL A 44 -4.55 -2.05 -3.68
CA VAL A 44 -5.13 -1.06 -4.60
C VAL A 44 -5.30 0.30 -3.93
N ILE A 45 -5.81 0.35 -2.70
CA ILE A 45 -6.00 1.59 -1.94
C ILE A 45 -4.64 2.24 -1.64
N LEU A 46 -3.67 1.47 -1.16
CA LEU A 46 -2.32 1.97 -0.86
C LEU A 46 -1.60 2.46 -2.13
N SER A 47 -1.71 1.73 -3.24
CA SER A 47 -1.09 2.09 -4.53
C SER A 47 -1.65 3.39 -5.11
N LYS A 48 -2.94 3.67 -4.87
CA LYS A 48 -3.55 4.97 -5.24
C LYS A 48 -2.94 6.13 -4.46
N GLY A 49 -2.56 5.91 -3.19
CA GLY A 49 -1.85 6.90 -2.39
C GLY A 49 -0.40 7.13 -2.84
N VAL A 50 0.31 6.06 -3.24
CA VAL A 50 1.70 6.13 -3.70
C VAL A 50 1.82 6.80 -5.07
N SER A 51 0.80 6.74 -5.91
CA SER A 51 0.81 7.31 -7.28
C SER A 51 1.01 8.84 -7.33
N CYS A 52 1.02 9.54 -6.19
CA CYS A 52 1.38 10.95 -6.10
C CYS A 52 2.91 11.22 -5.95
N THR A 53 3.76 10.18 -5.81
CA THR A 53 5.21 10.32 -5.58
C THR A 53 6.08 10.08 -6.82
N GLY A 54 5.47 9.91 -8.00
CA GLY A 54 6.14 9.62 -9.27
C GLY A 54 6.86 10.80 -9.91
N LYS A 55 7.91 11.32 -9.26
CA LYS A 55 9.05 11.95 -9.96
C LYS A 55 10.35 11.30 -9.49
N HIS A 56 10.48 10.01 -9.77
CA HIS A 56 11.80 9.42 -9.88
C HIS A 56 12.31 9.83 -11.26
N ALA A 57 13.05 10.94 -11.31
CA ALA A 57 13.96 11.16 -12.41
C ALA A 57 14.96 10.01 -12.38
N ALA A 58 14.78 9.03 -13.26
CA ALA A 58 15.84 8.12 -13.65
C ALA A 58 16.93 8.96 -14.34
N SER A 59 17.84 9.51 -13.54
CA SER A 59 19.13 9.97 -14.03
C SER A 59 20.11 8.83 -13.79
N GLY A 60 20.41 8.09 -14.85
CA GLY A 60 21.45 7.07 -14.85
C GLY A 60 21.23 5.99 -15.88
N ILE A 61 21.45 6.31 -17.17
CA ILE A 61 22.57 5.78 -17.95
C ILE A 61 23.14 6.96 -18.74
#